data_AF-M0PGG9-F1
#
_entry.id   AF-M0PGG9-F1
#
_cell.length_a   1.000
_cell.length_b   1.000
_cell.length_c   1.000
_cell.angle_alpha   90.00
_cell.angle_beta   90.00
_cell.angle_gamma   90.00
#
_symmetry.space_group_name_H-M   'P 1'
#
loop_
_entity.id
_entity.type
_entity.pdbx_description
1 polymer ?
#
loop_
_entity_poly.entity_id
_entity_poly.type
_entity_poly.pdbx_seq_one_letter_code
_entity_poly.pdbx_strand_id
1 'polypeptide(L)' 'MRSFADAETHFSIVPSGSPPSVDGLAITEPKFLRCSACGAQVRIDGPDETQTTIDDLPHDRQCSQRGVKSRYFEERFVR' A
#
# COMPACT_ATOMS: atom_id res chain seq x y z
N MET A 1 -4.40 18.05 -1.97
CA MET A 1 -4.17 16.59 -1.91
C MET A 1 -2.71 16.39 -1.54
N ARG A 2 -2.36 15.34 -0.77
CA ARG A 2 -0.98 15.14 -0.28
C ARG A 2 -0.31 14.05 -1.12
N SER A 3 0.97 14.23 -1.42
CA SER A 3 1.75 13.24 -2.16
C SER A 3 2.06 12.02 -1.28
N PHE A 4 2.11 10.80 -1.85
CA PHE A 4 2.60 9.61 -1.12
C PHE A 4 4.09 9.66 -0.80
N ALA A 5 4.82 10.57 -1.45
CA ALA A 5 6.23 10.81 -1.20
C ALA A 5 6.47 11.99 -0.23
N ASP A 6 5.41 12.52 0.39
CA ASP A 6 5.52 13.52 1.44
C ASP A 6 6.17 12.87 2.68
N ALA A 7 7.11 13.57 3.32
CA ALA A 7 7.85 13.05 4.47
C ALA A 7 6.95 12.67 5.66
N GLU A 8 5.76 13.30 5.76
CA GLU A 8 4.79 13.00 6.81
C GLU A 8 3.89 11.80 6.48
N THR A 9 3.99 11.24 5.26
CA THR A 9 3.24 10.04 4.86
C THR A 9 4.06 8.78 5.08
N HIS A 10 3.50 7.83 5.84
CA HIS A 10 4.21 6.64 6.27
C HIS A 10 3.49 5.36 5.83
N PHE A 11 4.23 4.49 5.13
CA PHE A 11 3.78 3.16 4.71
C PHE A 11 4.84 2.11 5.06
N SER A 12 4.41 0.87 5.30
CA SER A 12 5.29 -0.24 5.64
C SER A 12 5.04 -1.43 4.71
N ILE A 13 6.11 -2.09 4.28
CA ILE A 13 6.04 -3.41 3.67
C ILE A 13 5.98 -4.45 4.79
N VAL A 14 4.93 -5.27 4.77
CA VAL A 14 4.69 -6.34 5.76
C VAL A 14 4.99 -7.68 5.11
N PRO A 15 5.95 -8.46 5.64
CA PRO A 15 6.25 -9.81 5.14
C PRO A 15 5.09 -10.80 5.35
N SER A 16 5.17 -11.96 4.70
CA SER A 16 4.20 -13.04 4.85
C SER A 16 3.98 -13.45 6.31
N GLY A 17 5.06 -13.71 7.04
CA GLY A 17 5.00 -14.18 8.43
C GLY A 17 4.40 -15.58 8.60
N SER A 18 3.93 -16.23 7.53
CA SER A 18 3.37 -17.59 7.55
C SER A 18 4.24 -18.58 6.78
N PRO A 19 4.16 -19.89 7.09
CA PRO A 19 4.85 -20.92 6.31
C PRO A 19 4.39 -20.91 4.84
N PRO A 20 5.28 -21.26 3.87
CA PRO A 20 4.94 -21.29 2.45
C PRO A 20 3.75 -22.17 2.08
N SER A 21 3.43 -23.17 2.90
CA SER A 21 2.27 -24.04 2.69
C SER A 21 0.92 -23.33 2.86
N VAL A 22 0.89 -22.15 3.48
CA VAL A 22 -0.35 -21.41 3.77
C VAL A 22 -0.69 -20.43 2.64
N ASP A 23 0.31 -19.73 2.11
CA ASP A 23 0.11 -18.62 1.18
C ASP A 23 1.06 -18.61 -0.02
N GLY A 24 1.92 -19.63 -0.15
CA GLY A 24 2.85 -19.78 -1.26
C GLY A 24 4.10 -18.90 -1.17
N LEU A 25 4.33 -18.19 -0.06
CA LEU A 25 5.42 -17.21 0.07
C LEU A 25 6.46 -17.65 1.09
N ALA A 26 7.71 -17.25 0.90
CA ALA A 26 8.67 -17.36 1.99
C ALA A 26 8.25 -16.47 3.16
N ILE A 27 8.53 -16.90 4.41
CA ILE A 27 8.14 -16.17 5.64
C ILE A 27 8.55 -14.69 5.60
N THR A 28 9.73 -14.41 5.03
CA THR A 28 10.32 -13.06 4.94
C THR A 28 9.92 -12.31 3.67
N GLU A 29 9.16 -12.94 2.77
CA GLU A 29 8.79 -12.35 1.50
C GLU A 29 7.77 -11.22 1.69
N PRO A 30 7.97 -10.05 1.05
CA PRO A 30 6.99 -8.96 1.05
C PRO A 30 5.60 -9.45 0.64
N LYS A 31 4.63 -9.30 1.55
CA LYS A 31 3.25 -9.72 1.30
C LYS A 31 2.30 -8.56 1.12
N PHE A 32 2.35 -7.58 2.00
CA PHE A 32 1.41 -6.47 2.01
C PHE A 32 2.10 -5.11 2.02
N LEU A 33 1.48 -4.14 1.36
CA LEU A 33 1.72 -2.73 1.60
C LEU A 33 0.70 -2.26 2.64
N ARG A 34 1.14 -1.62 3.71
CA ARG A 34 0.29 -1.19 4.83
C ARG A 34 0.44 0.29 5.13
N CYS A 35 -0.67 0.97 5.37
CA CYS A 35 -0.71 2.33 5.91
C CYS A 35 -0.38 2.31 7.41
N SER A 36 0.65 3.04 7.81
CA SER A 36 1.06 3.10 9.22
C SER A 36 0.06 3.89 10.10
N ALA A 37 -0.76 4.76 9.52
CA ALA A 37 -1.70 5.60 10.27
C ALA A 37 -3.01 4.89 10.66
N CYS A 38 -3.51 3.98 9.82
CA CYS A 38 -4.80 3.29 10.06
C CYS A 38 -4.75 1.77 9.96
N GLY A 39 -3.59 1.19 9.61
CA GLY A 39 -3.42 -0.25 9.48
C GLY A 39 -4.03 -0.88 8.22
N ALA A 40 -4.71 -0.10 7.37
CA ALA A 40 -5.21 -0.59 6.08
C ALA A 40 -4.07 -1.18 5.26
N GLN A 41 -4.33 -2.30 4.58
CA GLN A 41 -3.31 -3.01 3.82
C GLN A 41 -3.87 -3.63 2.53
N VAL A 42 -3.02 -3.75 1.53
CA VAL A 42 -3.30 -4.36 0.21
C VAL A 42 -2.17 -5.34 -0.13
N ARG A 43 -2.50 -6.43 -0.84
CA ARG A 43 -1.53 -7.45 -1.27
C ARG A 43 -0.57 -6.83 -2.28
N ILE A 44 0.73 -6.96 -2.09
CA ILE A 44 1.72 -6.61 -3.12
C ILE A 44 1.66 -7.68 -4.21
N ASP A 45 1.62 -7.24 -5.46
CA ASP A 45 1.58 -8.17 -6.60
C ASP A 45 2.87 -8.98 -6.75
N GLY A 46 2.80 -10.02 -7.57
CA GLY A 46 3.99 -10.77 -7.98
C GLY A 46 4.92 -9.95 -8.89
N PRO A 47 6.12 -10.46 -9.19
CA PRO A 47 7.12 -9.75 -10.00
C PRO A 47 6.66 -9.40 -11.43
N ASP A 48 5.67 -10.12 -11.96
CA ASP A 48 5.14 -9.94 -13.32
C ASP A 48 3.87 -9.06 -13.37
N GLU A 49 3.42 -8.53 -12.23
CA GLU A 49 2.19 -7.76 -12.09
C GLU A 49 2.45 -6.44 -11.33
N THR A 50 1.79 -5.35 -11.73
CA THR A 50 1.95 -4.01 -11.12
C THR A 50 0.62 -3.26 -11.03
N GLN A 51 -0.42 -3.93 -10.55
CA GLN A 51 -1.76 -3.40 -10.36
C GLN A 51 -1.95 -2.73 -8.99
N THR A 52 -1.23 -3.19 -7.97
CA THR A 52 -1.36 -2.73 -6.59
C THR A 52 -0.80 -1.32 -6.43
N THR A 53 -1.64 -0.40 -6.01
CA THR A 53 -1.24 0.99 -5.74
C THR A 53 -1.54 1.41 -4.30
N ILE A 54 -0.84 2.46 -3.83
CA ILE A 54 -1.15 3.14 -2.57
C ILE A 54 -2.60 3.66 -2.57
N ASP A 55 -3.13 3.98 -3.74
CA ASP A 55 -4.47 4.54 -3.94
C ASP A 55 -5.58 3.51 -3.67
N ASP A 56 -5.26 2.21 -3.70
CA ASP A 56 -6.18 1.10 -3.47
C ASP A 56 -6.29 0.69 -1.99
N LEU A 57 -5.55 1.34 -1.11
CA LEU A 57 -5.60 1.04 0.31
C LEU A 57 -7.01 1.31 0.87
N PRO A 58 -7.67 0.33 1.50
CA PRO A 58 -9.01 0.48 2.07
C PRO A 58 -8.92 1.24 3.40
N HIS A 59 -8.54 2.52 3.32
CA HIS A 59 -8.33 3.37 4.48
C HIS A 59 -9.58 3.51 5.34
N ASP A 60 -9.37 3.57 6.65
CA ASP A 60 -10.39 4.07 7.58
C ASP A 60 -10.83 5.49 7.17
N ARG A 61 -12.11 5.80 7.39
CA ARG A 61 -12.70 7.10 7.02
C ARG A 61 -11.99 8.28 7.71
N GLN A 62 -11.47 8.08 8.91
CA GLN A 62 -10.79 9.08 9.72
C GLN A 62 -9.26 9.06 9.53
N CYS A 63 -8.73 8.23 8.62
CA CYS A 63 -7.29 8.15 8.39
C CYS A 63 -6.72 9.47 7.85
N SER A 64 -5.70 9.99 8.52
CA SER A 64 -4.97 11.21 8.13
C SER A 64 -4.31 11.12 6.75
N GLN A 65 -4.02 9.90 6.29
CA GLN A 65 -3.41 9.60 4.99
C GLN A 65 -4.43 9.14 3.92
N ARG A 66 -5.75 9.15 4.18
CA ARG A 66 -6.79 8.64 3.24
C ARG A 66 -6.80 9.34 1.87
N GLY A 67 -6.40 10.62 1.83
CA GLY A 67 -6.37 11.43 0.62
C GLY A 67 -4.99 11.55 -0.03
N VAL A 68 -4.07 10.66 0.31
CA VAL A 68 -2.74 10.62 -0.28
C VAL A 68 -2.84 10.06 -1.69
N LYS A 69 -2.31 10.78 -2.69
CA LYS A 69 -2.27 10.37 -4.11
C LYS A 69 -0.88 10.53 -4.69
N SER A 70 -0.61 9.84 -5.80
CA SER A 70 0.59 10.10 -6.60
C SER A 70 0.44 11.37 -7.45
N ARG A 71 1.57 12.04 -7.72
CA ARG A 71 1.61 13.18 -8.66
C ARG A 71 1.01 12.80 -10.02
N TYR A 72 1.35 11.61 -10.52
CA TYR A 72 0.79 11.07 -11.75
C TYR A 72 -0.74 10.96 -11.70
N PHE A 73 -1.29 10.40 -10.61
CA PHE A 73 -2.73 10.25 -10.43
C PHE A 73 -3.43 11.61 -10.41
N GLU A 74 -2.88 12.57 -9.65
CA GLU A 74 -3.39 13.95 -9.61
C GLU A 74 -3.43 14.58 -11.00
N GLU A 75 -2.33 14.47 -11.76
CA GLU A 75 -2.22 15.04 -13.11
C GLU A 75 -3.19 14.42 -14.13
N ARG A 76 -3.49 13.11 -14.00
CA ARG A 76 -4.26 12.36 -15.00
C ARG A 76 -5.76 12.28 -14.71
N PHE A 77 -6.18 12.34 -13.45
CA PHE A 77 -7.56 11.98 -13.07
C PHE A 77 -8.30 12.98 -12.19
N VAL A 78 -7.61 13.95 -11.57
CA VAL A 78 -8.25 14.92 -10.66
C VAL A 78 -8.49 16.28 -11.33
N ARG A 79 -7.81 16.55 -12.46
CA ARG A 79 -7.86 17.82 -13.18
C ARG A 79 -9.16 18.02 -13.96
#